data_AF-A0A353GLI3-F1
#
_entry.id   AF-A0A353GLI3-F1
#
_cell.length_a   1.000
_cell.length_b   1.000
_cell.length_c   1.000
_cell.angle_alpha   90.00
_cell.angle_beta   90.00
_cell.angle_gamma   90.00
#
_symmetry.space_group_name_H-M   'P 1'
#
loop_
_entity.id
_entity.type
_entity.pdbx_description
1 polymer ?
#
loop_
_entity_poly.entity_id
_entity_poly.type
_entity_poly.pdbx_seq_one_letter_code
_entity_poly.pdbx_strand_id
1 'polypeptide(L)'
;RKWNPFEVAFEVAARRGLEILISYSPYLVVGKNNNPAKNPILRRFPKWAAAQHPKRSRRVELEDGSPDPTHYFCPVNREARRFLGDVLHAVLAEYPFHGLLLDLRDYPFYTIGEKEHMAPWCYCAACRGEEALRDLGFDPASVNFANEHGMVERWREWQAQQMDEALEYIRARSLKARSNLRVLGLLPSDSRNAENKRHPLIHWKTWGERSLVEALILDGYPPHAEPFETQLEKDLATLPENLLLLPMLSCRNRSSGNFHDVLNEHPIPGFVMRFDDWMNETFDPSERIAFDTAAFPVESDPLRSVCAIFRDLQDLASSEQEFAAFLGDLSYTVLREDMELSLPRLMMVSENIKGLLERVQEGHLNFGEHQDQVIHDLDLAHRLTYLAFCDLKG
;
A
#
# COMPACT_ATOMS: atom_id res chain seq x y z
N ARG A 1 32.40 20.06 -2.14
CA ARG A 1 31.62 18.80 -2.22
C ARG A 1 30.21 19.16 -2.67
N LYS A 2 29.63 18.46 -3.64
CA LYS A 2 28.20 18.63 -3.98
C LYS A 2 27.39 18.07 -2.82
N TRP A 3 26.36 18.79 -2.39
CA TRP A 3 25.44 18.35 -1.34
C TRP A 3 24.61 17.17 -1.86
N ASN A 4 24.57 16.05 -1.12
CA ASN A 4 23.74 14.88 -1.40
C ASN A 4 22.64 14.77 -0.33
N PRO A 5 21.37 15.09 -0.66
CA PRO A 5 20.29 15.09 0.33
C PRO A 5 19.98 13.69 0.87
N PHE A 6 20.20 12.62 0.10
CA PHE A 6 19.95 11.27 0.57
C PHE A 6 20.93 10.87 1.67
N GLU A 7 22.23 11.12 1.50
CA GLU A 7 23.24 10.84 2.54
C GLU A 7 22.90 11.54 3.87
N VAL A 8 22.49 12.81 3.81
CA VAL A 8 22.08 13.57 4.99
C VAL A 8 20.85 12.96 5.65
N ALA A 9 19.84 12.55 4.87
CA ALA A 9 18.65 11.90 5.40
C ALA A 9 18.99 10.59 6.13
N PHE A 10 19.84 9.74 5.54
CA PHE A 10 20.30 8.50 6.18
C PHE A 10 21.12 8.74 7.45
N GLU A 11 21.98 9.76 7.47
CA GLU A 11 22.74 10.14 8.66
C GLU A 11 21.81 10.54 9.81
N VAL A 12 20.77 11.34 9.52
CA VAL A 12 19.78 11.76 10.52
C VAL A 12 18.95 10.58 10.99
N ALA A 13 18.47 9.73 10.08
CA ALA A 13 17.66 8.57 10.42
C ALA A 13 18.44 7.56 11.27
N ALA A 14 19.69 7.26 10.91
CA ALA A 14 20.55 6.35 11.67
C ALA A 14 20.78 6.84 13.11
N ARG A 15 20.97 8.15 13.32
CA ARG A 15 21.09 8.74 14.67
C ARG A 15 19.82 8.60 15.52
N ARG A 16 18.68 8.36 14.88
CA ARG A 16 17.36 8.29 15.51
C ARG A 16 16.77 6.87 15.50
N GLY A 17 17.51 5.88 14.98
CA GLY A 17 17.00 4.51 14.82
C GLY A 17 15.80 4.44 13.87
N LEU A 18 15.70 5.34 12.89
CA LEU A 18 14.60 5.37 11.94
C LEU A 18 14.97 4.61 10.66
N GLU A 19 14.00 3.86 10.15
CA GLU A 19 14.05 3.30 8.82
C GLU A 19 13.62 4.35 7.78
N ILE A 20 14.20 4.29 6.58
CA ILE A 20 13.84 5.16 5.46
C ILE A 20 13.23 4.32 4.34
N LEU A 21 12.00 4.66 3.98
CA LEU A 21 11.33 4.16 2.79
C LEU A 21 11.44 5.20 1.66
N ILE A 22 11.64 4.73 0.42
CA ILE A 22 11.56 5.60 -0.76
C ILE A 22 10.12 5.66 -1.25
N SER A 23 9.54 6.87 -1.30
CA SER A 23 8.26 7.08 -1.98
C SER A 23 8.46 7.17 -3.49
N TYR A 24 7.71 6.36 -4.23
CA TYR A 24 7.79 6.25 -5.67
C TYR A 24 6.38 6.11 -6.27
N SER A 25 6.05 7.00 -7.21
CA SER A 25 4.81 6.87 -7.97
C SER A 25 5.04 6.08 -9.26
N PRO A 26 4.32 4.98 -9.52
CA PRO A 26 4.53 4.16 -10.72
C PRO A 26 4.12 4.87 -12.03
N TYR A 27 3.40 5.98 -11.94
CA TYR A 27 3.03 6.82 -13.08
C TYR A 27 3.98 8.00 -13.28
N LEU A 28 4.90 8.24 -12.33
CA LEU A 28 5.81 9.38 -12.17
C LEU A 28 5.32 10.68 -12.82
N VAL A 29 4.80 11.60 -12.00
CA VAL A 29 4.43 12.96 -12.42
C VAL A 29 5.60 13.63 -13.13
N VAL A 30 5.46 13.83 -14.44
CA VAL A 30 6.52 14.39 -15.30
C VAL A 30 6.49 15.91 -15.37
N GLY A 31 5.63 16.54 -14.57
CA GLY A 31 5.65 17.97 -14.23
C GLY A 31 4.28 18.62 -14.22
N LYS A 32 4.13 19.70 -13.43
CA LYS A 32 2.94 20.58 -13.35
C LYS A 32 2.96 21.69 -14.40
N ASN A 33 3.36 21.38 -15.62
CA ASN A 33 3.42 22.35 -16.71
C ASN A 33 2.53 21.86 -17.84
N ASN A 34 1.64 22.73 -18.34
CA ASN A 34 0.72 22.47 -19.45
C ASN A 34 1.35 22.01 -20.78
N ASN A 35 2.67 21.80 -20.84
CA ASN A 35 3.40 21.39 -22.01
C ASN A 35 4.39 20.23 -21.69
N PRO A 36 4.12 18.99 -22.12
CA PRO A 36 5.01 17.85 -21.91
C PRO A 36 6.38 18.02 -22.59
N ALA A 37 6.48 18.84 -23.63
CA ALA A 37 7.74 19.13 -24.33
C ALA A 37 8.74 19.92 -23.47
N LYS A 38 8.31 20.46 -22.31
CA LYS A 38 9.20 21.07 -21.32
C LYS A 38 9.88 20.03 -20.40
N ASN A 39 9.34 18.82 -20.31
CA ASN A 39 10.01 17.73 -19.58
C ASN A 39 11.12 17.13 -20.47
N PRO A 40 12.38 17.05 -20.02
CA PRO A 40 13.48 16.55 -20.84
C PRO A 40 13.29 15.11 -21.36
N ILE A 41 12.66 14.25 -20.56
CA ILE A 41 12.42 12.85 -20.90
C ILE A 41 11.29 12.76 -21.93
N LEU A 42 10.13 13.39 -21.67
CA LEU A 42 9.02 13.36 -22.63
C LEU A 42 9.31 14.13 -23.92
N ARG A 43 10.21 15.13 -23.90
CA ARG A 43 10.70 15.77 -25.12
C ARG A 43 11.47 14.78 -26.01
N ARG A 44 12.24 13.87 -25.40
CA ARG A 44 13.01 12.85 -26.11
C ARG A 44 12.16 11.63 -26.48
N PHE A 45 11.23 11.25 -25.60
CA PHE A 45 10.38 10.08 -25.72
C PHE A 45 8.89 10.46 -25.58
N PRO A 46 8.32 11.22 -26.53
CA PRO A 46 6.95 11.73 -26.42
C PRO A 46 5.89 10.63 -26.37
N LYS A 47 6.19 9.45 -26.92
CA LYS A 47 5.28 8.29 -26.91
C LYS A 47 5.12 7.64 -25.54
N TRP A 48 5.96 8.00 -24.55
CA TRP A 48 5.86 7.48 -23.19
C TRP A 48 4.82 8.20 -22.35
N ALA A 49 4.38 9.38 -22.78
CA ALA A 49 3.33 10.13 -22.09
C ALA A 49 1.98 9.42 -22.20
N ALA A 50 1.22 9.45 -21.10
CA ALA A 50 -0.21 9.21 -21.16
C ALA A 50 -0.86 10.23 -22.09
N ALA A 51 -1.82 9.78 -22.90
CA ALA A 51 -2.46 10.62 -23.92
C ALA A 51 -3.96 10.71 -23.70
N GLN A 52 -4.52 11.88 -23.99
CA GLN A 52 -5.96 12.14 -23.92
C GLN A 52 -6.71 11.53 -25.09
N HIS A 53 -8.04 11.41 -24.93
CA HIS A 53 -8.91 10.93 -26.00
C HIS A 53 -8.78 11.83 -27.24
N PRO A 54 -8.54 11.29 -28.44
CA PRO A 54 -8.24 12.10 -29.63
C PRO A 54 -9.38 13.04 -30.06
N LYS A 55 -10.63 12.68 -29.75
CA LYS A 55 -11.84 13.45 -30.07
C LYS A 55 -12.47 14.21 -28.88
N ARG A 56 -11.89 14.14 -27.67
CA ARG A 56 -12.41 14.86 -26.49
C ARG A 56 -11.29 15.68 -25.90
N SER A 57 -11.46 17.00 -25.86
CA SER A 57 -10.43 17.96 -25.47
C SER A 57 -10.39 18.29 -23.97
N ARG A 58 -11.32 17.74 -23.15
CA ARG A 58 -11.28 17.97 -21.71
C ARG A 58 -10.14 17.19 -21.08
N ARG A 59 -9.24 17.92 -20.42
CA ARG A 59 -8.33 17.33 -19.44
C ARG A 59 -9.16 16.79 -18.28
N VAL A 60 -8.58 15.88 -17.51
CA VAL A 60 -9.06 15.60 -16.15
C VAL A 60 -9.13 16.95 -15.42
N GLU A 61 -10.25 17.22 -14.75
CA GLU A 61 -10.43 18.42 -13.94
C GLU A 61 -10.06 18.08 -12.49
N LEU A 62 -9.36 19.00 -11.80
CA LEU A 62 -9.12 18.94 -10.36
C LEU A 62 -10.44 19.16 -9.60
N GLU A 63 -10.45 18.93 -8.28
CA GLU A 63 -11.64 19.13 -7.42
C GLU A 63 -12.30 20.51 -7.55
N ASP A 64 -11.53 21.53 -7.94
CA ASP A 64 -11.97 22.90 -8.17
C ASP A 64 -12.48 23.17 -9.61
N GLY A 65 -12.55 22.15 -10.46
CA GLY A 65 -12.97 22.24 -11.86
C GLY A 65 -11.90 22.78 -12.82
N SER A 66 -10.68 23.04 -12.34
CA SER A 66 -9.58 23.50 -13.20
C SER A 66 -8.91 22.33 -13.94
N PRO A 67 -8.39 22.51 -15.17
CA PRO A 67 -7.70 21.44 -15.89
C PRO A 67 -6.44 20.99 -15.14
N ASP A 68 -6.29 19.67 -14.90
CA ASP A 68 -5.07 19.11 -14.33
C ASP A 68 -3.87 19.47 -15.23
N PRO A 69 -2.89 20.25 -14.71
CA PRO A 69 -1.71 20.64 -15.47
C PRO A 69 -0.67 19.51 -15.57
N THR A 70 -0.96 18.35 -14.98
CA THR A 70 0.00 17.28 -14.75
C THR A 70 0.08 16.32 -15.94
N HIS A 71 1.30 15.93 -16.27
CA HIS A 71 1.57 14.88 -17.25
C HIS A 71 2.10 13.63 -16.53
N TYR A 72 1.73 12.47 -17.06
CA TYR A 72 2.05 11.16 -16.49
C TYR A 72 2.74 10.29 -17.53
N PHE A 73 3.63 9.40 -17.09
CA PHE A 73 4.03 8.28 -17.91
C PHE A 73 2.88 7.27 -18.03
N CYS A 74 2.79 6.62 -19.19
CA CYS A 74 1.86 5.51 -19.35
C CYS A 74 2.52 4.21 -18.84
N PRO A 75 1.97 3.55 -17.80
CA PRO A 75 2.45 2.28 -17.27
C PRO A 75 2.18 1.15 -18.26
N VAL A 76 1.30 1.30 -19.26
CA VAL A 76 1.18 0.31 -20.34
C VAL A 76 2.40 0.35 -21.26
N ASN A 77 3.07 1.50 -21.40
CA ASN A 77 4.24 1.61 -22.25
C ASN A 77 5.44 0.88 -21.61
N ARG A 78 5.81 -0.28 -22.18
CA ARG A 78 6.89 -1.15 -21.67
C ARG A 78 8.26 -0.47 -21.63
N GLU A 79 8.57 0.42 -22.58
CA GLU A 79 9.83 1.18 -22.57
C GLU A 79 9.86 2.17 -21.41
N ALA A 80 8.75 2.87 -21.16
CA ALA A 80 8.60 3.75 -20.02
C ALA A 80 8.72 2.95 -18.71
N ARG A 81 7.96 1.84 -18.56
CA ARG A 81 8.07 0.93 -17.41
C ARG A 81 9.51 0.54 -17.13
N ARG A 82 10.22 0.09 -18.16
CA ARG A 82 11.63 -0.33 -18.06
C ARG A 82 12.51 0.81 -17.58
N PHE A 83 12.40 1.99 -18.19
CA PHE A 83 13.18 3.16 -17.81
C PHE A 83 12.94 3.55 -16.35
N LEU A 84 11.69 3.63 -15.90
CA LEU A 84 11.39 4.02 -14.52
C LEU A 84 11.88 2.95 -13.53
N GLY A 85 11.73 1.67 -13.86
CA GLY A 85 12.28 0.57 -13.06
C GLY A 85 13.81 0.58 -13.00
N ASP A 86 14.50 0.97 -14.08
CA ASP A 86 15.97 1.09 -14.09
C ASP A 86 16.44 2.28 -13.22
N VAL A 87 15.70 3.40 -13.23
CA VAL A 87 15.96 4.53 -12.31
C VAL A 87 15.78 4.09 -10.86
N LEU A 88 14.67 3.44 -10.54
CA LEU A 88 14.41 2.96 -9.18
C LEU A 88 15.46 1.95 -8.73
N HIS A 89 15.83 1.00 -9.59
CA HIS A 89 16.88 0.02 -9.33
C HIS A 89 18.22 0.69 -9.01
N ALA A 90 18.63 1.70 -9.79
CA ALA A 90 19.86 2.42 -9.55
C ALA A 90 19.85 3.14 -8.19
N VAL A 91 18.73 3.76 -7.82
CA VAL A 91 18.58 4.44 -6.53
C VAL A 91 18.60 3.45 -5.36
N LEU A 92 17.89 2.32 -5.47
CA LEU A 92 17.85 1.29 -4.44
C LEU A 92 19.19 0.54 -4.25
N ALA A 93 19.99 0.44 -5.33
CA ALA A 93 21.32 -0.14 -5.28
C ALA A 93 22.35 0.79 -4.63
N GLU A 94 22.20 2.11 -4.82
CA GLU A 94 23.13 3.11 -4.28
C GLU A 94 22.87 3.41 -2.80
N TYR A 95 21.61 3.41 -2.37
CA TYR A 95 21.21 3.90 -1.04
C TYR A 95 20.56 2.81 -0.17
N PRO A 96 20.77 2.82 1.16
CA PRO A 96 20.28 1.81 2.08
C PRO A 96 18.81 1.99 2.49
N PHE A 97 17.90 2.10 1.51
CA PHE A 97 16.46 2.12 1.79
C PHE A 97 16.00 0.80 2.43
N HIS A 98 15.07 0.90 3.37
CA HIS A 98 14.48 -0.23 4.12
C HIS A 98 13.20 -0.71 3.44
N GLY A 99 12.52 0.17 2.70
CA GLY A 99 11.36 -0.19 1.91
C GLY A 99 11.08 0.77 0.76
N LEU A 100 10.09 0.38 -0.03
CA LEU A 100 9.52 1.09 -1.17
C LEU A 100 8.07 1.40 -0.84
N LEU A 101 7.70 2.66 -0.92
CA LEU A 101 6.34 3.12 -0.78
C LEU A 101 5.80 3.48 -2.16
N LEU A 102 4.88 2.68 -2.68
CA LEU A 102 4.21 2.90 -3.95
C LEU A 102 3.12 3.95 -3.76
N ASP A 103 3.44 5.22 -4.05
CA ASP A 103 2.51 6.34 -3.91
C ASP A 103 1.56 6.44 -5.10
N LEU A 104 0.31 6.06 -4.83
CA LEU A 104 -0.79 5.99 -5.79
C LEU A 104 -1.92 6.95 -5.39
N ARG A 105 -1.67 7.91 -4.49
CA ARG A 105 -2.69 8.88 -4.07
C ARG A 105 -2.97 9.94 -5.13
N ASP A 106 -1.89 10.40 -5.76
CA ASP A 106 -1.92 11.35 -6.88
C ASP A 106 -2.37 10.68 -8.18
N TYR A 107 -3.13 9.59 -8.07
CA TYR A 107 -3.70 8.88 -9.18
C TYR A 107 -4.65 9.82 -9.95
N PRO A 108 -4.27 10.26 -11.15
CA PRO A 108 -4.86 11.44 -11.78
C PRO A 108 -6.18 11.23 -12.48
N PHE A 109 -6.92 10.18 -12.13
CA PHE A 109 -8.13 9.82 -12.87
C PHE A 109 -9.36 9.82 -11.98
N TYR A 110 -9.42 10.80 -11.09
CA TYR A 110 -10.66 11.26 -10.47
C TYR A 110 -11.49 11.96 -11.55
N THR A 111 -12.64 11.41 -11.90
CA THR A 111 -13.66 12.17 -12.59
C THR A 111 -14.69 12.62 -11.57
N ILE A 112 -14.90 13.93 -11.48
CA ILE A 112 -15.89 14.52 -10.58
C ILE A 112 -17.24 14.44 -11.29
N GLY A 113 -18.00 13.39 -11.00
CA GLY A 113 -19.39 13.26 -11.42
C GLY A 113 -19.80 11.87 -11.89
N GLU A 114 -21.03 11.49 -11.52
CA GLU A 114 -21.64 10.16 -11.74
C GLU A 114 -21.59 9.66 -13.20
N LYS A 115 -21.50 10.57 -14.18
CA LYS A 115 -21.49 10.25 -15.62
C LYS A 115 -20.09 10.15 -16.23
N GLU A 116 -19.07 10.67 -15.56
CA GLU A 116 -17.68 10.69 -16.07
C GLU A 116 -16.77 9.70 -15.34
N HIS A 117 -17.24 9.08 -14.24
CA HIS A 117 -16.64 7.90 -13.59
C HIS A 117 -16.45 6.69 -14.52
N MET A 118 -16.76 6.83 -15.81
CA MET A 118 -16.67 5.82 -16.86
C MET A 118 -15.49 6.01 -17.84
N ALA A 119 -14.80 7.15 -17.87
CA ALA A 119 -13.75 7.37 -18.87
C ALA A 119 -12.48 6.56 -18.57
N PRO A 120 -11.97 5.75 -19.51
CA PRO A 120 -10.64 5.13 -19.41
C PRO A 120 -9.57 6.16 -19.81
N TRP A 121 -8.36 5.97 -19.30
CA TRP A 121 -7.52 7.11 -18.93
C TRP A 121 -6.39 7.47 -19.92
N CYS A 122 -6.00 6.53 -20.78
CA CYS A 122 -4.90 6.73 -21.73
C CYS A 122 -5.21 6.20 -23.12
N TYR A 123 -4.96 7.02 -24.14
CA TYR A 123 -5.11 6.69 -25.55
C TYR A 123 -3.77 6.74 -26.29
N CYS A 124 -2.66 6.58 -25.57
CA CYS A 124 -1.33 6.59 -26.18
C CYS A 124 -1.19 5.40 -27.13
N ALA A 125 -0.12 5.41 -27.94
CA ALA A 125 0.14 4.34 -28.89
C ALA A 125 0.24 2.95 -28.24
N ALA A 126 0.70 2.84 -26.99
CA ALA A 126 0.73 1.56 -26.28
C ALA A 126 -0.67 1.08 -25.90
N CYS A 127 -1.53 1.98 -25.42
CA CYS A 127 -2.91 1.66 -25.03
C CYS A 127 -3.86 1.40 -26.21
N ARG A 128 -3.45 1.72 -27.43
CA ARG A 128 -4.22 1.50 -28.68
C ARG A 128 -3.44 0.68 -29.71
N GLY A 129 -2.34 0.08 -29.29
CA GLY A 129 -1.46 -0.69 -30.15
C GLY A 129 -2.03 -2.07 -30.47
N GLU A 130 -1.27 -2.86 -31.22
CA GLU A 130 -1.67 -4.21 -31.64
C GLU A 130 -2.01 -5.14 -30.47
N GLU A 131 -1.27 -5.05 -29.36
CA GLU A 131 -1.55 -5.81 -28.13
C GLU A 131 -2.91 -5.45 -27.53
N ALA A 132 -3.18 -4.15 -27.32
CA ALA A 132 -4.47 -3.70 -26.83
C ALA A 132 -5.62 -4.12 -27.76
N LEU A 133 -5.43 -3.98 -29.09
CA LEU A 133 -6.42 -4.39 -30.08
C LEU A 133 -6.69 -5.90 -30.06
N ARG A 134 -5.64 -6.71 -29.90
CA ARG A 134 -5.75 -8.17 -29.80
C ARG A 134 -6.50 -8.60 -28.55
N ASP A 135 -6.16 -7.99 -27.40
CA ASP A 135 -6.72 -8.38 -26.11
C ASP A 135 -8.16 -7.87 -25.91
N LEU A 136 -8.47 -6.65 -26.41
CA LEU A 136 -9.79 -6.04 -26.28
C LEU A 136 -10.74 -6.42 -27.43
N GLY A 137 -10.20 -6.68 -28.62
CA GLY A 137 -10.97 -6.90 -29.84
C GLY A 137 -11.58 -5.64 -30.47
N PHE A 138 -11.22 -4.45 -30.00
CA PHE A 138 -11.70 -3.15 -30.52
C PHE A 138 -10.67 -2.04 -30.28
N ASP A 139 -10.73 -0.95 -31.06
CA ASP A 139 -9.93 0.26 -30.81
C ASP A 139 -10.57 1.07 -29.67
N PRO A 140 -9.86 1.30 -28.54
CA PRO A 140 -10.39 2.11 -27.46
C PRO A 140 -10.90 3.50 -27.85
N ALA A 141 -10.35 4.13 -28.90
CA ALA A 141 -10.81 5.45 -29.35
C ALA A 141 -12.08 5.43 -30.21
N SER A 142 -12.59 4.24 -30.58
CA SER A 142 -13.90 4.11 -31.24
C SER A 142 -15.05 3.96 -30.26
N VAL A 143 -14.78 3.68 -28.98
CA VAL A 143 -15.80 3.41 -27.97
C VAL A 143 -16.62 4.66 -27.64
N ASN A 144 -17.94 4.53 -27.65
CA ASN A 144 -18.90 5.52 -27.20
C ASN A 144 -19.31 5.25 -25.74
N PHE A 145 -18.70 5.99 -24.80
CA PHE A 145 -18.95 5.85 -23.36
C PHE A 145 -20.42 5.96 -22.93
N ALA A 146 -21.27 6.62 -23.72
CA ALA A 146 -22.68 6.79 -23.36
C ALA A 146 -23.51 5.51 -23.57
N ASN A 147 -23.10 4.63 -24.49
CA ASN A 147 -23.92 3.52 -24.96
C ASN A 147 -23.21 2.15 -24.91
N GLU A 148 -21.89 2.12 -24.76
CA GLU A 148 -21.09 0.89 -24.87
C GLU A 148 -20.44 0.49 -23.54
N HIS A 149 -21.19 0.57 -22.44
CA HIS A 149 -20.69 0.35 -21.07
C HIS A 149 -19.84 -0.92 -20.91
N GLY A 150 -20.25 -2.05 -21.50
CA GLY A 150 -19.47 -3.30 -21.42
C GLY A 150 -18.12 -3.27 -22.16
N MET A 151 -17.95 -2.45 -23.20
CA MET A 151 -16.64 -2.23 -23.82
C MET A 151 -15.75 -1.38 -22.93
N VAL A 152 -16.35 -0.40 -22.25
CA VAL A 152 -15.67 0.49 -21.31
C VAL A 152 -15.14 -0.28 -20.11
N GLU A 153 -15.96 -1.15 -19.51
CA GLU A 153 -15.59 -2.01 -18.40
C GLU A 153 -14.46 -2.96 -18.78
N ARG A 154 -14.57 -3.66 -19.92
CA ARG A 154 -13.49 -4.52 -20.42
C ARG A 154 -12.18 -3.76 -20.62
N TRP A 155 -12.26 -2.53 -21.14
CA TRP A 155 -11.06 -1.73 -21.32
C TRP A 155 -10.43 -1.28 -20.00
N ARG A 156 -11.24 -0.93 -19.00
CA ARG A 156 -10.75 -0.60 -17.65
C ARG A 156 -10.06 -1.78 -16.99
N GLU A 157 -10.72 -2.93 -17.02
CA GLU A 157 -10.17 -4.17 -16.49
C GLU A 157 -8.82 -4.50 -17.14
N TRP A 158 -8.72 -4.38 -18.46
CA TRP A 158 -7.45 -4.53 -19.16
C TRP A 158 -6.40 -3.51 -18.71
N GLN A 159 -6.75 -2.23 -18.56
CA GLN A 159 -5.82 -1.22 -18.06
C GLN A 159 -5.37 -1.50 -16.62
N ALA A 160 -6.24 -2.09 -15.80
CA ALA A 160 -5.95 -2.44 -14.42
C ALA A 160 -4.97 -3.61 -14.36
N GLN A 161 -5.20 -4.64 -15.18
CA GLN A 161 -4.26 -5.76 -15.37
C GLN A 161 -2.89 -5.28 -15.86
N GLN A 162 -2.85 -4.32 -16.78
CA GLN A 162 -1.59 -3.71 -17.22
C GLN A 162 -0.88 -2.94 -16.10
N MET A 163 -1.63 -2.38 -15.15
CA MET A 163 -1.08 -1.75 -13.96
C MET A 163 -0.52 -2.80 -12.98
N ASP A 164 -1.24 -3.91 -12.77
CA ASP A 164 -0.78 -5.03 -11.94
C ASP A 164 0.55 -5.59 -12.47
N GLU A 165 0.66 -5.78 -13.79
CA GLU A 165 1.92 -6.18 -14.43
C GLU A 165 3.04 -5.15 -14.24
N ALA A 166 2.70 -3.85 -14.26
CA ALA A 166 3.67 -2.79 -14.04
C ALA A 166 4.19 -2.83 -12.59
N LEU A 167 3.31 -3.05 -11.62
CA LEU A 167 3.67 -3.19 -10.20
C LEU A 167 4.49 -4.45 -9.96
N GLU A 168 4.12 -5.58 -10.55
CA GLU A 168 4.88 -6.82 -10.50
C GLU A 168 6.30 -6.64 -11.06
N TYR A 169 6.43 -5.96 -12.21
CA TYR A 169 7.74 -5.60 -12.77
C TYR A 169 8.54 -4.69 -11.84
N ILE A 170 7.92 -3.65 -11.29
CA ILE A 170 8.57 -2.71 -10.35
C ILE A 170 9.04 -3.45 -9.10
N ARG A 171 8.20 -4.30 -8.52
CA ARG A 171 8.55 -5.13 -7.36
C ARG A 171 9.74 -6.03 -7.67
N ALA A 172 9.66 -6.83 -8.74
CA ALA A 172 10.74 -7.73 -9.12
C ALA A 172 12.07 -6.98 -9.38
N ARG A 173 12.00 -5.81 -10.03
CA ARG A 173 13.18 -4.98 -10.29
C ARG A 173 13.78 -4.38 -9.01
N SER A 174 12.92 -4.03 -8.05
CA SER A 174 13.30 -3.48 -6.74
C SER A 174 13.92 -4.54 -5.85
N LEU A 175 13.31 -5.72 -5.74
CA LEU A 175 13.85 -6.86 -5.00
C LEU A 175 15.18 -7.36 -5.59
N LYS A 176 15.35 -7.26 -6.91
CA LYS A 176 16.65 -7.51 -7.55
C LYS A 176 17.73 -6.50 -7.15
N ALA A 177 17.35 -5.25 -6.85
CA ALA A 177 18.29 -4.26 -6.31
C ALA A 177 18.62 -4.55 -4.84
N ARG A 178 17.61 -4.97 -4.08
CA ARG A 178 17.66 -5.18 -2.64
C ARG A 178 16.60 -6.22 -2.22
N SER A 179 17.04 -7.42 -1.87
CA SER A 179 16.13 -8.56 -1.62
C SER A 179 15.30 -8.42 -0.34
N ASN A 180 15.78 -7.65 0.64
CA ASN A 180 15.12 -7.43 1.92
C ASN A 180 14.24 -6.15 1.95
N LEU A 181 13.78 -5.68 0.80
CA LEU A 181 12.99 -4.45 0.70
C LEU A 181 11.50 -4.74 0.99
N ARG A 182 10.92 -4.02 1.96
CA ARG A 182 9.46 -3.98 2.15
C ARG A 182 8.80 -3.15 1.06
N VAL A 183 7.64 -3.55 0.53
CA VAL A 183 6.90 -2.83 -0.51
C VAL A 183 5.48 -2.50 -0.03
N LEU A 184 5.24 -1.24 0.28
CA LEU A 184 3.98 -0.76 0.82
C LEU A 184 3.21 0.00 -0.25
N GLY A 185 1.89 -0.16 -0.30
CA GLY A 185 1.01 0.63 -1.17
C GLY A 185 0.43 1.81 -0.41
N LEU A 186 0.54 3.03 -0.95
CA LEU A 186 -0.09 4.23 -0.38
C LEU A 186 -1.25 4.67 -1.26
N LEU A 187 -2.47 4.55 -0.74
CA LEU A 187 -3.73 4.74 -1.45
C LEU A 187 -4.59 5.79 -0.74
N PRO A 188 -5.53 6.46 -1.43
CA PRO A 188 -6.61 7.14 -0.74
C PRO A 188 -7.53 6.11 -0.05
N SER A 189 -7.96 6.39 1.17
CA SER A 189 -9.05 5.71 1.85
C SER A 189 -10.34 6.08 1.12
N ASP A 190 -11.08 5.08 0.68
CA ASP A 190 -12.40 5.28 0.11
C ASP A 190 -13.28 4.08 0.46
N SER A 191 -14.06 4.17 1.54
CA SER A 191 -15.12 3.20 1.87
C SER A 191 -16.08 2.96 0.71
N ARG A 192 -16.15 3.87 -0.27
CA ARG A 192 -17.02 3.74 -1.45
C ARG A 192 -16.34 3.06 -2.64
N ASN A 193 -15.07 2.67 -2.52
CA ASN A 193 -14.35 1.94 -3.56
C ASN A 193 -14.33 0.41 -3.33
N ALA A 194 -15.25 -0.13 -2.52
CA ALA A 194 -15.42 -1.56 -2.29
C ALA A 194 -15.54 -2.41 -3.58
N GLU A 195 -15.87 -1.78 -4.72
CA GLU A 195 -16.00 -2.38 -6.04
C GLU A 195 -15.09 -1.73 -7.12
N ASN A 196 -13.99 -1.06 -6.74
CA ASN A 196 -13.09 -0.35 -7.67
C ASN A 196 -13.76 0.71 -8.56
N LYS A 197 -14.99 1.14 -8.24
CA LYS A 197 -15.81 2.05 -9.07
C LYS A 197 -15.21 3.44 -9.23
N ARG A 198 -14.48 3.93 -8.23
CA ARG A 198 -13.84 5.26 -8.24
C ARG A 198 -12.38 5.21 -8.67
N HIS A 199 -11.70 4.10 -8.39
CA HIS A 199 -10.32 3.86 -8.78
C HIS A 199 -10.20 2.57 -9.60
N PRO A 200 -10.65 2.56 -10.87
CA PRO A 200 -10.81 1.34 -11.65
C PRO A 200 -9.51 0.62 -12.01
N LEU A 201 -8.34 1.17 -11.68
CA LEU A 201 -7.05 0.52 -11.92
C LEU A 201 -6.28 0.19 -10.63
N ILE A 202 -6.87 0.43 -9.47
CA ILE A 202 -6.26 0.12 -8.18
C ILE A 202 -6.89 -1.18 -7.67
N HIS A 203 -6.30 -2.31 -8.06
CA HIS A 203 -6.74 -3.66 -7.66
C HIS A 203 -6.02 -4.12 -6.38
N TRP A 204 -6.11 -3.31 -5.33
CA TRP A 204 -5.34 -3.53 -4.10
C TRP A 204 -5.58 -4.90 -3.45
N LYS A 205 -6.79 -5.47 -3.58
CA LYS A 205 -7.09 -6.84 -3.13
C LYS A 205 -6.23 -7.86 -3.87
N THR A 206 -6.21 -7.78 -5.20
CA THR A 206 -5.36 -8.60 -6.07
C THR A 206 -3.88 -8.38 -5.79
N TRP A 207 -3.47 -7.17 -5.42
CA TRP A 207 -2.09 -6.88 -5.03
C TRP A 207 -1.71 -7.61 -3.74
N GLY A 208 -2.60 -7.63 -2.76
CA GLY A 208 -2.45 -8.45 -1.56
C GLY A 208 -2.35 -9.93 -1.88
N GLU A 209 -3.35 -10.48 -2.56
CA GLU A 209 -3.41 -11.90 -2.94
C GLU A 209 -2.18 -12.38 -3.73
N ARG A 210 -1.62 -11.51 -4.59
CA ARG A 210 -0.41 -11.78 -5.37
C ARG A 210 0.88 -11.39 -4.66
N SER A 211 0.81 -10.91 -3.42
CA SER A 211 1.95 -10.44 -2.62
C SER A 211 2.79 -9.38 -3.35
N LEU A 212 2.13 -8.49 -4.10
CA LEU A 212 2.78 -7.34 -4.74
C LEU A 212 3.13 -6.24 -3.74
N VAL A 213 2.34 -6.13 -2.67
CA VAL A 213 2.58 -5.26 -1.52
C VAL A 213 2.36 -6.05 -0.23
N GLU A 214 3.06 -5.65 0.83
CA GLU A 214 2.95 -6.27 2.16
C GLU A 214 2.01 -5.52 3.10
N ALA A 215 1.87 -4.20 2.89
CA ALA A 215 0.98 -3.36 3.66
C ALA A 215 0.32 -2.31 2.79
N LEU A 216 -0.88 -1.90 3.19
CA LEU A 216 -1.59 -0.76 2.63
C LEU A 216 -1.61 0.37 3.64
N ILE A 217 -1.19 1.55 3.19
CA ILE A 217 -1.35 2.80 3.90
C ILE A 217 -2.52 3.53 3.27
N LEU A 218 -3.57 3.78 4.04
CA LEU A 218 -4.77 4.47 3.55
C LEU A 218 -4.79 5.92 4.03
N ASP A 219 -4.72 6.86 3.08
CA ASP A 219 -4.76 8.30 3.27
C ASP A 219 -6.19 8.83 3.29
N GLY A 220 -6.54 9.66 4.27
CA GLY A 220 -7.78 10.41 4.21
C GLY A 220 -8.90 9.74 4.98
N TYR A 221 -8.62 9.35 6.23
CA TYR A 221 -9.62 9.33 7.29
C TYR A 221 -9.94 10.80 7.65
N PRO A 222 -10.95 11.44 7.03
CA PRO A 222 -11.19 12.85 7.20
C PRO A 222 -12.07 13.04 8.44
N PRO A 223 -11.89 14.09 9.24
CA PRO A 223 -12.69 14.31 10.45
C PRO A 223 -14.20 14.57 10.21
N HIS A 224 -14.68 14.57 8.95
CA HIS A 224 -16.00 15.11 8.59
C HIS A 224 -16.84 14.23 7.63
N ALA A 225 -16.36 13.09 7.15
CA ALA A 225 -17.10 12.25 6.20
C ALA A 225 -17.78 11.04 6.87
N GLU A 226 -17.09 10.38 7.79
CA GLU A 226 -17.53 9.21 8.55
C GLU A 226 -16.67 9.12 9.84
N PRO A 227 -17.17 8.59 10.98
CA PRO A 227 -16.32 8.35 12.15
C PRO A 227 -15.13 7.46 11.78
N PHE A 228 -13.96 7.79 12.34
CA PHE A 228 -12.69 7.10 12.05
C PHE A 228 -12.79 5.58 12.23
N GLU A 229 -13.35 5.15 13.36
CA GLU A 229 -13.58 3.75 13.71
C GLU A 229 -14.41 3.02 12.66
N THR A 230 -15.58 3.55 12.30
CA THR A 230 -16.46 2.94 11.29
C THR A 230 -15.78 2.80 9.93
N GLN A 231 -14.94 3.75 9.54
CA GLN A 231 -14.16 3.64 8.29
C GLN A 231 -13.07 2.56 8.41
N LEU A 232 -12.37 2.51 9.55
CA LEU A 232 -11.32 1.51 9.81
C LEU A 232 -11.88 0.09 9.80
N GLU A 233 -13.02 -0.15 10.46
CA GLU A 233 -13.72 -1.44 10.45
C GLU A 233 -14.09 -1.90 9.04
N LYS A 234 -14.60 -0.98 8.20
CA LYS A 234 -14.93 -1.28 6.79
C LYS A 234 -13.70 -1.63 5.98
N ASP A 235 -12.61 -0.89 6.17
CA ASP A 235 -11.36 -1.15 5.45
C ASP A 235 -10.82 -2.53 5.84
N LEU A 236 -10.77 -2.85 7.13
CA LEU A 236 -10.36 -4.16 7.66
C LEU A 236 -11.24 -5.30 7.17
N ALA A 237 -12.57 -5.12 7.16
CA ALA A 237 -13.51 -6.15 6.70
C ALA A 237 -13.35 -6.50 5.21
N THR A 238 -12.72 -5.64 4.42
CA THR A 238 -12.47 -5.88 2.99
C THR A 238 -11.03 -6.27 2.69
N LEU A 239 -10.13 -6.19 3.68
CA LEU A 239 -8.70 -6.40 3.54
C LEU A 239 -8.38 -7.89 3.41
N PRO A 240 -7.59 -8.32 2.40
CA PRO A 240 -7.05 -9.68 2.34
C PRO A 240 -6.35 -10.06 3.65
N GLU A 241 -6.48 -11.34 4.05
CA GLU A 241 -5.88 -11.88 5.28
C GLU A 241 -4.35 -11.77 5.32
N ASN A 242 -3.70 -11.60 4.17
CA ASN A 242 -2.25 -11.54 4.03
C ASN A 242 -1.70 -10.12 3.88
N LEU A 243 -2.53 -9.08 4.10
CA LEU A 243 -2.12 -7.69 4.09
C LEU A 243 -2.22 -7.07 5.48
N LEU A 244 -1.26 -6.19 5.76
CA LEU A 244 -1.33 -5.26 6.89
C LEU A 244 -2.01 -3.96 6.46
N LEU A 245 -2.76 -3.34 7.37
CA LEU A 245 -3.35 -2.02 7.19
C LEU A 245 -2.69 -1.02 8.14
N LEU A 246 -2.27 0.11 7.59
CA LEU A 246 -1.68 1.22 8.31
C LEU A 246 -2.52 2.47 8.05
N PRO A 247 -3.46 2.85 8.94
CA PRO A 247 -4.21 4.08 8.76
C PRO A 247 -3.27 5.28 8.79
N MET A 248 -3.40 6.19 7.82
CA MET A 248 -2.64 7.44 7.83
C MET A 248 -3.46 8.58 8.42
N LEU A 249 -2.90 9.21 9.44
CA LEU A 249 -3.47 10.32 10.17
C LEU A 249 -2.75 11.62 9.81
N SER A 250 -3.49 12.72 9.64
CA SER A 250 -2.88 14.05 9.51
C SER A 250 -2.45 14.58 10.88
N CYS A 251 -1.26 15.19 10.96
CA CYS A 251 -0.79 15.87 12.16
C CYS A 251 -1.73 16.99 12.63
N ARG A 252 -2.54 17.56 11.72
CA ARG A 252 -3.55 18.58 12.04
C ARG A 252 -4.72 18.01 12.85
N ASN A 253 -4.97 16.71 12.72
CA ASN A 253 -6.03 16.02 13.45
C ASN A 253 -5.60 15.60 14.86
N ARG A 254 -4.36 15.86 15.30
CA ARG A 254 -3.84 15.42 16.62
C ARG A 254 -4.68 15.87 17.82
N SER A 255 -5.43 16.96 17.71
CA SER A 255 -6.19 17.57 18.79
C SER A 255 -7.67 17.17 18.83
N SER A 256 -8.17 16.40 17.85
CA SER A 256 -9.62 16.24 17.64
C SER A 256 -10.24 14.89 18.04
N GLY A 257 -9.52 14.00 18.75
CA GLY A 257 -10.11 12.71 19.16
C GLY A 257 -9.15 11.75 19.86
N ASN A 258 -9.71 10.67 20.41
CA ASN A 258 -8.96 9.58 21.03
C ASN A 258 -8.71 8.45 20.01
N PHE A 259 -8.00 8.76 18.92
CA PHE A 259 -7.69 7.76 17.88
C PHE A 259 -6.82 6.64 18.44
N HIS A 260 -6.05 6.90 19.51
CA HIS A 260 -5.22 5.88 20.14
C HIS A 260 -6.03 4.70 20.67
N ASP A 261 -7.15 4.96 21.35
CA ASP A 261 -8.03 3.89 21.85
C ASP A 261 -8.59 3.08 20.67
N VAL A 262 -9.13 3.76 19.65
CA VAL A 262 -9.64 3.08 18.45
C VAL A 262 -8.55 2.24 17.78
N LEU A 263 -7.34 2.78 17.59
CA LEU A 263 -6.23 2.05 16.97
C LEU A 263 -5.82 0.81 17.79
N ASN A 264 -5.89 0.87 19.12
CA ASN A 264 -5.53 -0.24 20.01
C ASN A 264 -6.59 -1.36 20.02
N GLU A 265 -7.83 -1.06 19.63
CA GLU A 265 -8.94 -2.02 19.57
C GLU A 265 -9.00 -2.80 18.24
N HIS A 266 -8.16 -2.47 17.25
CA HIS A 266 -8.26 -2.98 15.88
C HIS A 266 -6.96 -3.65 15.40
N PRO A 267 -7.00 -4.77 14.64
CA PRO A 267 -5.87 -5.65 14.33
C PRO A 267 -4.89 -5.03 13.32
N ILE A 268 -4.30 -3.91 13.72
CA ILE A 268 -3.37 -3.13 12.92
C ILE A 268 -2.01 -3.03 13.63
N PRO A 269 -0.90 -3.12 12.87
CA PRO A 269 0.44 -3.05 13.42
C PRO A 269 0.84 -1.66 13.95
N GLY A 270 0.08 -0.63 13.59
CA GLY A 270 0.39 0.77 13.91
C GLY A 270 -0.31 1.73 12.95
N PHE A 271 0.23 2.94 12.85
CA PHE A 271 -0.34 4.00 12.01
C PHE A 271 0.77 4.85 11.38
N VAL A 272 0.40 5.61 10.35
CA VAL A 272 1.30 6.57 9.69
C VAL A 272 0.87 7.99 10.03
N MET A 273 1.83 8.86 10.34
CA MET A 273 1.55 10.27 10.58
C MET A 273 2.03 11.12 9.40
N ARG A 274 1.11 11.84 8.77
CA ARG A 274 1.40 12.80 7.70
C ARG A 274 1.63 14.19 8.28
N PHE A 275 2.80 14.75 8.05
CA PHE A 275 3.15 16.10 8.45
C PHE A 275 2.82 17.07 7.31
N ASP A 276 1.67 17.73 7.38
CA ASP A 276 1.18 18.60 6.31
C ASP A 276 1.90 19.96 6.24
N ASP A 277 2.49 20.39 7.37
CA ASP A 277 3.08 21.71 7.54
C ASP A 277 4.61 21.67 7.65
N TRP A 278 5.26 20.62 7.13
CA TRP A 278 6.72 20.42 7.27
C TRP A 278 7.58 21.52 6.65
N MET A 279 7.02 22.30 5.73
CA MET A 279 7.66 23.46 5.08
C MET A 279 7.47 24.77 5.87
N ASN A 280 6.70 24.76 6.95
CA ASN A 280 6.53 25.93 7.80
C ASN A 280 7.80 26.13 8.65
N GLU A 281 8.31 27.36 8.75
CA GLU A 281 9.51 27.67 9.54
C GLU A 281 9.32 27.36 11.04
N THR A 282 8.08 27.31 11.51
CA THR A 282 7.73 26.92 12.89
C THR A 282 7.54 25.42 13.07
N PHE A 283 7.73 24.62 12.01
CA PHE A 283 7.64 23.17 12.10
C PHE A 283 8.85 22.62 12.86
N ASP A 284 8.60 22.19 14.09
CA ASP A 284 9.59 21.43 14.85
C ASP A 284 9.23 19.94 14.84
N PRO A 285 9.87 19.11 13.97
CA PRO A 285 9.65 17.67 13.99
C PRO A 285 10.12 17.04 15.31
N SER A 286 10.94 17.73 16.11
CA SER A 286 11.47 17.21 17.36
C SER A 286 10.54 17.35 18.56
N GLU A 287 9.50 18.20 18.50
CA GLU A 287 8.64 18.46 19.66
C GLU A 287 7.85 17.23 20.15
N ARG A 288 7.65 16.18 19.33
CA ARG A 288 6.98 14.92 19.74
C ARG A 288 7.33 13.64 18.96
N ILE A 289 8.23 13.64 17.97
CA ILE A 289 8.44 12.45 17.10
C ILE A 289 9.50 11.49 17.68
N ALA A 290 10.31 11.94 18.64
CA ALA A 290 11.16 11.03 19.39
C ALA A 290 10.30 10.36 20.47
N PHE A 291 9.76 9.18 20.18
CA PHE A 291 9.37 8.27 21.24
C PHE A 291 10.57 8.10 22.18
N ASP A 292 10.34 8.09 23.50
CA ASP A 292 11.41 7.99 24.50
C ASP A 292 12.24 6.69 24.33
N THR A 293 11.67 5.71 23.62
CA THR A 293 12.30 4.49 23.14
C THR A 293 12.26 4.43 21.62
N ALA A 294 13.29 3.85 21.00
CA ALA A 294 13.25 3.55 19.57
C ALA A 294 12.04 2.65 19.28
N ALA A 295 11.15 3.09 18.40
CA ALA A 295 10.04 2.26 17.94
C ALA A 295 10.61 1.05 17.20
N PHE A 296 10.07 -0.13 17.47
CA PHE A 296 10.33 -1.34 16.70
C PHE A 296 9.18 -1.48 15.69
N PRO A 297 9.42 -1.27 14.38
CA PRO A 297 8.39 -1.52 13.38
C PRO A 297 8.12 -3.02 13.37
N VAL A 298 6.89 -3.41 13.70
CA VAL A 298 6.52 -4.83 13.88
C VAL A 298 6.69 -5.63 12.58
N GLU A 299 6.66 -4.95 11.43
CA GLU A 299 6.91 -5.48 10.10
C GLU A 299 8.40 -5.73 9.78
N SER A 300 9.33 -5.16 10.54
CA SER A 300 10.77 -5.32 10.32
C SER A 300 11.28 -6.69 10.75
N ASP A 301 10.64 -7.30 11.77
CA ASP A 301 10.88 -8.68 12.19
C ASP A 301 9.54 -9.31 12.62
N PRO A 302 8.74 -9.76 11.63
CA PRO A 302 7.36 -10.20 11.86
C PRO A 302 7.26 -11.38 12.83
N LEU A 303 8.24 -12.29 12.82
CA LEU A 303 8.21 -13.46 13.69
C LEU A 303 8.48 -13.12 15.15
N ARG A 304 9.39 -12.18 15.40
CA ARG A 304 9.59 -11.66 16.75
C ARG A 304 8.34 -10.96 17.26
N SER A 305 7.64 -10.22 16.39
CA SER A 305 6.35 -9.59 16.70
C SER A 305 5.28 -10.63 17.03
N VAL A 306 5.15 -11.69 16.23
CA VAL A 306 4.24 -12.82 16.52
C VAL A 306 4.53 -13.45 17.88
N CYS A 307 5.81 -13.66 18.20
CA CYS A 307 6.19 -14.24 19.49
C CYS A 307 5.96 -13.30 20.68
N ALA A 308 6.04 -11.99 20.48
CA ALA A 308 5.65 -11.01 21.50
C ALA A 308 4.15 -11.09 21.75
N ILE A 309 3.34 -11.08 20.69
CA ILE A 309 1.88 -11.23 20.77
C ILE A 309 1.50 -12.53 21.48
N PHE A 310 2.12 -13.67 21.12
CA PHE A 310 1.86 -14.94 21.79
C PHE A 310 2.18 -14.93 23.28
N ARG A 311 3.17 -14.14 23.71
CA ARG A 311 3.49 -13.99 25.14
C ARG A 311 2.43 -13.16 25.84
N ASP A 312 2.02 -12.05 25.24
CA ASP A 312 0.98 -11.18 25.80
C ASP A 312 -0.35 -11.94 25.93
N LEU A 313 -0.69 -12.74 24.91
CA LEU A 313 -1.84 -13.66 24.93
C LEU A 313 -1.72 -14.75 26.00
N GLN A 314 -0.53 -15.30 26.24
CA GLN A 314 -0.31 -16.28 27.33
C GLN A 314 -0.58 -15.65 28.70
N ASP A 315 -0.13 -14.42 28.91
CA ASP A 315 -0.34 -13.69 30.16
C ASP A 315 -1.82 -13.34 30.37
N LEU A 316 -2.50 -12.93 29.30
CA LEU A 316 -3.95 -12.67 29.29
C LEU A 316 -4.78 -13.93 29.57
N ALA A 317 -4.38 -15.06 28.99
CA ALA A 317 -5.09 -16.33 29.04
C ALA A 317 -4.68 -17.20 30.24
N SER A 318 -4.26 -16.61 31.36
CA SER A 318 -3.76 -17.36 32.52
C SER A 318 -4.76 -18.38 33.10
N SER A 319 -6.06 -18.22 32.84
CA SER A 319 -7.11 -19.19 33.19
C SER A 319 -7.24 -20.36 32.22
N GLU A 320 -6.76 -20.23 30.98
CA GLU A 320 -6.87 -21.21 29.89
C GLU A 320 -5.50 -21.89 29.65
N GLN A 321 -5.10 -22.77 30.56
CA GLN A 321 -3.75 -23.35 30.57
C GLN A 321 -3.37 -24.10 29.28
N GLU A 322 -4.32 -24.79 28.65
CA GLU A 322 -4.09 -25.50 27.39
C GLU A 322 -3.80 -24.54 26.23
N PHE A 323 -4.52 -23.41 26.18
CA PHE A 323 -4.29 -22.35 25.19
C PHE A 323 -2.92 -21.71 25.38
N ALA A 324 -2.57 -21.35 26.62
CA ALA A 324 -1.27 -20.76 26.92
C ALA A 324 -0.11 -21.71 26.58
N ALA A 325 -0.24 -23.00 26.92
CA ALA A 325 0.75 -24.01 26.57
C ALA A 325 0.92 -24.14 25.04
N PHE A 326 -0.20 -24.15 24.31
CA PHE A 326 -0.19 -24.23 22.85
C PHE A 326 0.48 -23.02 22.19
N LEU A 327 0.24 -21.80 22.68
CA LEU A 327 0.94 -20.60 22.21
C LEU A 327 2.45 -20.66 22.52
N GLY A 328 2.84 -21.26 23.65
CA GLY A 328 4.23 -21.55 23.98
C GLY A 328 4.89 -22.48 22.96
N ASP A 329 4.20 -23.55 22.58
CA ASP A 329 4.66 -24.49 21.56
C ASP A 329 4.75 -23.84 20.17
N LEU A 330 3.81 -22.96 19.80
CA LEU A 330 3.89 -22.17 18.56
C LEU A 330 5.08 -21.20 18.60
N SER A 331 5.30 -20.49 19.71
CA SER A 331 6.45 -19.58 19.88
C SER A 331 7.77 -20.31 19.72
N TYR A 332 7.91 -21.47 20.36
CA TYR A 332 9.08 -22.34 20.19
C TYR A 332 9.21 -22.77 18.71
N THR A 333 8.09 -23.18 18.11
CA THR A 333 8.02 -23.54 16.69
C THR A 333 8.31 -22.37 15.75
N VAL A 334 8.34 -21.12 16.18
CA VAL A 334 8.80 -20.02 15.34
C VAL A 334 10.29 -19.72 15.59
N LEU A 335 10.72 -19.74 16.86
CA LEU A 335 12.04 -19.25 17.28
C LEU A 335 13.16 -20.29 17.39
N ARG A 336 12.91 -21.58 17.13
CA ARG A 336 13.98 -22.59 17.21
C ARG A 336 15.17 -22.23 16.32
N GLU A 337 16.28 -21.85 16.95
CA GLU A 337 17.56 -21.53 16.31
C GLU A 337 18.22 -22.77 15.69
N ASP A 338 17.88 -23.97 16.16
CA ASP A 338 18.49 -25.23 15.71
C ASP A 338 17.90 -25.77 14.40
N MET A 339 16.83 -25.16 13.89
CA MET A 339 16.20 -25.56 12.64
C MET A 339 15.92 -24.38 11.72
N GLU A 340 16.31 -24.53 10.45
CA GLU A 340 16.01 -23.56 9.41
C GLU A 340 14.50 -23.33 9.32
N LEU A 341 14.10 -22.06 9.28
CA LEU A 341 12.72 -21.69 9.08
C LEU A 341 12.32 -22.05 7.64
N SER A 342 11.20 -22.73 7.48
CA SER A 342 10.73 -23.18 6.16
C SER A 342 9.29 -22.77 5.91
N LEU A 343 8.93 -22.65 4.62
CA LEU A 343 7.55 -22.33 4.21
C LEU A 343 6.51 -23.30 4.81
N PRO A 344 6.69 -24.64 4.80
CA PRO A 344 5.71 -25.54 5.42
C PRO A 344 5.52 -25.30 6.92
N ARG A 345 6.60 -24.92 7.63
CA ARG A 345 6.55 -24.63 9.07
C ARG A 345 5.77 -23.35 9.36
N LEU A 346 6.03 -22.28 8.60
CA LEU A 346 5.24 -21.06 8.71
C LEU A 346 3.76 -21.29 8.32
N MET A 347 3.48 -22.13 7.31
CA MET A 347 2.12 -22.49 6.91
C MET A 347 1.40 -23.17 8.06
N MET A 348 2.04 -24.15 8.68
CA MET A 348 1.49 -24.80 9.86
C MET A 348 1.22 -23.80 11.00
N VAL A 349 2.14 -22.87 11.29
CA VAL A 349 1.92 -21.84 12.32
C VAL A 349 0.71 -20.96 11.95
N SER A 350 0.64 -20.48 10.70
CA SER A 350 -0.46 -19.64 10.21
C SER A 350 -1.81 -20.34 10.35
N GLU A 351 -1.93 -21.59 9.89
CA GLU A 351 -3.17 -22.37 9.98
C GLU A 351 -3.57 -22.63 11.44
N ASN A 352 -2.61 -22.83 12.34
CA ASN A 352 -2.90 -22.98 13.77
C ASN A 352 -3.42 -21.67 14.39
N ILE A 353 -2.82 -20.52 14.06
CA ILE A 353 -3.33 -19.21 14.52
C ILE A 353 -4.75 -18.99 14.00
N LYS A 354 -5.00 -19.29 12.71
CA LYS A 354 -6.33 -19.18 12.10
C LYS A 354 -7.35 -20.07 12.80
N GLY A 355 -7.01 -21.34 13.03
CA GLY A 355 -7.90 -22.26 13.75
C GLY A 355 -8.16 -21.85 15.20
N LEU A 356 -7.20 -21.21 15.87
CA LEU A 356 -7.45 -20.60 17.18
C LEU A 356 -8.43 -19.44 17.06
N LEU A 357 -8.17 -18.50 16.14
CA LEU A 357 -9.02 -17.33 15.91
C LEU A 357 -10.48 -17.73 15.67
N GLU A 358 -10.72 -18.71 14.80
CA GLU A 358 -12.04 -19.27 14.52
C GLU A 358 -12.70 -19.82 15.79
N ARG A 359 -11.97 -20.61 16.60
CA ARG A 359 -12.49 -21.16 17.87
C ARG A 359 -12.82 -20.07 18.89
N VAL A 360 -12.04 -19.00 18.96
CA VAL A 360 -12.33 -17.86 19.83
C VAL A 360 -13.60 -17.15 19.34
N GLN A 361 -13.71 -16.86 18.04
CA GLN A 361 -14.86 -16.19 17.44
C GLN A 361 -16.16 -17.01 17.56
N GLU A 362 -16.09 -18.34 17.45
CA GLU A 362 -17.21 -19.26 17.61
C GLU A 362 -17.61 -19.50 19.08
N GLY A 363 -16.86 -18.93 20.04
CA GLY A 363 -17.13 -19.08 21.47
C GLY A 363 -16.73 -20.45 22.05
N HIS A 364 -15.89 -21.21 21.35
CA HIS A 364 -15.32 -22.46 21.86
C HIS A 364 -14.22 -22.22 22.91
N LEU A 365 -13.62 -21.04 22.92
CA LEU A 365 -12.70 -20.55 23.95
C LEU A 365 -13.24 -19.21 24.46
N ASN A 366 -13.33 -19.04 25.78
CA ASN A 366 -13.94 -17.88 26.41
C ASN A 366 -12.94 -17.16 27.32
N PHE A 367 -12.60 -15.92 26.96
CA PHE A 367 -11.64 -15.07 27.66
C PHE A 367 -12.33 -13.92 28.43
N GLY A 368 -13.65 -13.99 28.61
CA GLY A 368 -14.41 -13.00 29.37
C GLY A 368 -14.30 -11.59 28.78
N GLU A 369 -13.83 -10.64 29.59
CA GLU A 369 -13.65 -9.24 29.18
C GLU A 369 -12.51 -9.04 28.18
N HIS A 370 -11.68 -10.06 27.95
CA HIS A 370 -10.56 -10.00 27.02
C HIS A 370 -10.83 -10.63 25.65
N GLN A 371 -12.06 -11.09 25.39
CA GLN A 371 -12.39 -11.80 24.14
C GLN A 371 -11.95 -11.02 22.89
N ASP A 372 -12.25 -9.73 22.84
CA ASP A 372 -11.96 -8.89 21.66
C ASP A 372 -10.46 -8.67 21.47
N GLN A 373 -9.71 -8.46 22.57
CA GLN A 373 -8.24 -8.35 22.54
C GLN A 373 -7.59 -9.65 22.04
N VAL A 374 -8.10 -10.81 22.44
CA VAL A 374 -7.56 -12.10 21.97
C VAL A 374 -7.82 -12.30 20.48
N ILE A 375 -9.03 -11.96 19.99
CA ILE A 375 -9.37 -12.01 18.56
C ILE A 375 -8.46 -11.08 17.77
N HIS A 376 -8.29 -9.86 18.25
CA HIS A 376 -7.42 -8.83 17.70
C HIS A 376 -5.98 -9.33 17.53
N ASP A 377 -5.38 -9.79 18.62
CA ASP A 377 -3.99 -10.22 18.67
C ASP A 377 -3.73 -11.46 17.81
N LEU A 378 -4.68 -12.40 17.77
CA LEU A 378 -4.60 -13.56 16.89
C LEU A 378 -4.70 -13.17 15.40
N ASP A 379 -5.59 -12.24 15.02
CA ASP A 379 -5.67 -11.74 13.63
C ASP A 379 -4.38 -11.03 13.22
N LEU A 380 -3.83 -10.16 14.09
CA LEU A 380 -2.57 -9.48 13.84
C LEU A 380 -1.39 -10.47 13.73
N ALA A 381 -1.31 -11.46 14.63
CA ALA A 381 -0.28 -12.50 14.57
C ALA A 381 -0.39 -13.35 13.28
N HIS A 382 -1.61 -13.63 12.83
CA HIS A 382 -1.85 -14.33 11.57
C HIS A 382 -1.31 -13.52 10.37
N ARG A 383 -1.65 -12.23 10.29
CA ARG A 383 -1.16 -11.32 9.23
C ARG A 383 0.36 -11.17 9.24
N LEU A 384 0.97 -11.06 10.42
CA LEU A 384 2.42 -10.98 10.57
C LEU A 384 3.12 -12.29 10.19
N THR A 385 2.51 -13.44 10.49
CA THR A 385 3.01 -14.74 9.99
C THR A 385 2.98 -14.77 8.46
N TYR A 386 1.96 -14.16 7.85
CA TYR A 386 1.90 -14.02 6.40
C TYR A 386 3.05 -13.17 5.82
N LEU A 387 3.36 -12.06 6.49
CA LEU A 387 4.49 -11.22 6.14
C LEU A 387 5.81 -12.01 6.17
N ALA A 388 6.01 -12.88 7.17
CA ALA A 388 7.18 -13.74 7.24
C ALA A 388 7.29 -14.74 6.06
N PHE A 389 6.18 -15.16 5.42
CA PHE A 389 6.28 -15.92 4.16
C PHE A 389 6.90 -15.13 3.04
N CYS A 390 6.61 -13.82 2.96
CA CYS A 390 7.13 -12.96 1.91
C CYS A 390 8.67 -12.87 2.02
N ASP A 391 9.18 -12.89 3.25
CA ASP A 391 10.63 -12.87 3.55
C ASP A 391 11.35 -14.13 3.09
N LEU A 392 10.68 -15.29 3.13
CA LEU A 392 11.25 -16.55 2.68
C LEU A 392 11.13 -16.79 1.16
N LYS A 393 10.20 -16.09 0.48
CA LYS A 393 10.00 -16.22 -0.97
C LYS A 393 10.89 -15.30 -1.80
N GLY A 394 11.29 -14.16 -1.23
CA GLY A 394 12.19 -13.17 -1.86
C GLY A 394 13.64 -13.61 -1.84
#